data_AF-A0A929KJM5-F1
#
_entry.id   AF-A0A929KJM5-F1
#
_cell.length_a   1.000
_cell.length_b   1.000
_cell.length_c   1.000
_cell.angle_alpha   90.00
_cell.angle_beta   90.00
_cell.angle_gamma   90.00
#
_symmetry.space_group_name_H-M   'P 1'
#
loop_
_entity.id
_entity.type
_entity.pdbx_description
1 polymer ?
#
loop_
_entity_poly.entity_id
_entity_poly.type
_entity_poly.pdbx_seq_one_letter_code
_entity_poly.pdbx_strand_id
1 'polypeptide(L)'
;MENNLENIPKNNPFSVPEGYFDESRSRINQAVFLGRLKAQVPSDGFTTPENYFAELTEQISAGIALENLQALTASEGYTVPAGYFEQLQNNIIAKTTAKQKTPVLKIWHSSLMKYASAACFIILSTTGFYFYQQHTPVLKTAYNDLATEQMLYDIDEDVIIDHIKDNNLQQAKAPATDVALENYILSNYSQSDIASDL
;
A
#
# COMPACT_ATOMS: atom_id res chain seq x y z
N MET A 1 -5.24 -91.23 54.62
CA MET A 1 -4.92 -89.81 54.42
C MET A 1 -5.78 -89.01 55.37
N GLU A 2 -5.16 -88.58 56.47
CA GLU A 2 -5.76 -87.85 57.58
C GLU A 2 -6.13 -86.41 57.21
N ASN A 3 -7.11 -85.87 57.94
CA ASN A 3 -7.68 -84.54 57.75
C ASN A 3 -6.69 -83.46 58.24
N ASN A 4 -5.90 -82.90 57.31
CA ASN A 4 -4.83 -81.93 57.59
C ASN A 4 -5.33 -80.54 58.03
N LEU A 5 -6.63 -80.37 58.34
CA LEU A 5 -7.19 -79.10 58.84
C LEU A 5 -7.11 -78.99 60.37
N GLU A 6 -6.91 -80.09 61.09
CA GLU A 6 -6.91 -80.10 62.56
C GLU A 6 -5.66 -79.48 63.19
N ASN A 7 -4.57 -79.34 62.42
CA ASN A 7 -3.29 -78.81 62.89
C ASN A 7 -3.00 -77.35 62.47
N ILE A 8 -4.01 -76.64 61.95
CA ILE A 8 -3.89 -75.22 61.60
C ILE A 8 -4.19 -74.39 62.87
N PRO A 9 -3.25 -73.58 63.37
CA PRO A 9 -3.52 -72.73 64.52
C PRO A 9 -4.65 -71.74 64.17
N LYS A 10 -5.68 -71.65 65.02
CA LYS A 10 -6.85 -70.76 64.84
C LYS A 10 -6.53 -69.29 65.14
N ASN A 11 -5.32 -68.83 64.82
CA ASN A 11 -4.93 -67.44 64.94
C ASN A 11 -4.82 -66.81 63.55
N ASN A 12 -5.23 -65.56 63.41
CA ASN A 12 -5.11 -64.84 62.15
C ASN A 12 -3.64 -64.41 61.96
N PRO A 13 -2.90 -64.93 60.97
CA PRO A 13 -1.50 -64.55 60.74
C PRO A 13 -1.36 -63.19 60.01
N PHE A 14 -2.47 -62.58 59.60
CA PHE A 14 -2.47 -61.32 58.87
C PHE A 14 -2.62 -60.13 59.82
N SER A 15 -1.68 -59.21 59.76
CA SER A 15 -1.77 -57.89 60.40
C SER A 15 -1.89 -56.81 59.33
N VAL A 16 -2.67 -55.77 59.63
CA VAL A 16 -2.76 -54.57 58.80
C VAL A 16 -2.15 -53.39 59.56
N PRO A 17 -1.63 -52.37 58.84
CA PRO A 17 -1.17 -51.14 59.47
C PRO A 17 -2.28 -50.46 60.28
N GLU A 18 -1.86 -49.67 61.27
CA GLU A 18 -2.76 -48.81 62.03
C GLU A 18 -3.52 -47.85 61.10
N GLY A 19 -4.82 -47.65 61.32
CA GLY A 19 -5.66 -46.80 60.49
C GLY A 19 -6.10 -47.39 59.15
N TYR A 20 -5.69 -48.62 58.79
CA TYR A 20 -6.02 -49.24 57.49
C TYR A 20 -7.52 -49.24 57.19
N PHE A 21 -8.34 -49.67 58.16
CA PHE A 21 -9.79 -49.76 57.98
C PHE A 21 -10.50 -48.41 58.11
N ASP A 22 -9.91 -47.46 58.85
CA ASP A 22 -10.44 -46.10 58.99
C ASP A 22 -10.39 -45.36 57.65
N GLU A 23 -9.30 -45.51 56.89
CA GLU A 23 -9.14 -44.90 55.58
C GLU A 23 -9.71 -45.74 54.42
N SER A 24 -9.86 -47.06 54.60
CA SER A 24 -10.29 -47.98 53.54
C SER A 24 -11.58 -47.54 52.87
N ARG A 25 -12.57 -47.11 53.67
CA ARG A 25 -13.85 -46.61 53.14
C ARG A 25 -13.65 -45.40 52.22
N SER A 26 -12.81 -44.45 52.64
CA SER A 26 -12.52 -43.23 51.87
C SER A 26 -11.79 -43.58 50.56
N ARG A 27 -10.76 -44.42 50.64
CA ARG A 27 -9.98 -44.89 49.49
C ARG A 27 -10.84 -45.63 48.46
N ILE A 28 -11.73 -46.50 48.92
CA ILE A 28 -12.67 -47.22 48.06
C ILE A 28 -13.62 -46.24 47.35
N ASN A 29 -14.21 -45.30 48.10
CA ASN A 29 -15.12 -44.32 47.51
C ASN A 29 -14.40 -43.42 46.48
N GLN A 30 -13.18 -42.99 46.78
CA GLN A 30 -12.36 -42.18 45.87
C GLN A 30 -11.99 -42.97 44.60
N ALA A 31 -11.58 -44.23 44.74
CA ALA A 31 -11.26 -45.09 43.61
C ALA A 31 -12.49 -45.34 42.72
N VAL A 32 -13.66 -45.59 43.31
CA VAL A 32 -14.93 -45.74 42.58
C VAL A 32 -15.31 -44.45 41.86
N PHE A 33 -15.15 -43.29 42.52
CA PHE A 33 -15.44 -41.99 41.93
C PHE A 33 -14.52 -41.68 40.73
N LEU A 34 -13.20 -41.86 40.89
CA LEU A 34 -12.23 -41.68 39.80
C LEU A 34 -12.48 -42.65 38.64
N GLY A 35 -12.81 -43.90 38.93
CA GLY A 35 -13.17 -44.89 37.92
C GLY A 35 -14.42 -44.49 37.13
N ARG A 36 -15.45 -43.95 37.80
CA ARG A 36 -16.65 -43.41 37.14
C ARG A 36 -16.36 -42.18 36.29
N LEU A 37 -15.56 -41.25 36.80
CA LEU A 37 -15.14 -40.06 36.05
C LEU A 37 -14.38 -40.44 34.77
N LYS A 38 -13.41 -41.36 34.87
CA LYS A 38 -12.64 -41.84 33.72
C LYS A 38 -13.51 -42.56 32.68
N ALA A 39 -14.56 -43.26 33.11
CA ALA A 39 -15.50 -43.89 32.19
C ALA A 39 -16.42 -42.88 31.48
N GLN A 40 -16.68 -41.72 32.10
CA GLN A 40 -17.53 -40.65 31.54
C GLN A 40 -16.75 -39.65 30.69
N VAL A 41 -15.44 -39.54 30.86
CA VAL A 41 -14.56 -38.64 30.09
C VAL A 41 -13.64 -39.49 29.20
N PRO A 42 -13.96 -39.68 27.90
CA PRO A 42 -13.24 -40.60 27.01
C PRO A 42 -11.90 -40.08 26.49
N SER A 43 -11.56 -38.81 26.73
CA SER A 43 -10.26 -38.22 26.44
C SER A 43 -9.59 -37.79 27.74
N ASP A 44 -8.25 -37.75 27.80
CA ASP A 44 -7.50 -37.41 29.01
C ASP A 44 -7.70 -35.96 29.51
N GLY A 45 -8.70 -35.22 28.99
CA GLY A 45 -9.17 -33.93 29.50
C GLY A 45 -8.19 -32.76 29.37
N PHE A 46 -6.91 -33.06 29.15
CA PHE A 46 -5.82 -32.12 29.07
C PHE A 46 -5.14 -32.29 27.72
N THR A 47 -5.44 -31.37 26.81
CA THR A 47 -4.72 -31.24 25.55
C THR A 47 -3.84 -30.01 25.63
N THR A 48 -2.56 -30.16 25.32
CA THR A 48 -1.70 -29.00 25.11
C THR A 48 -2.06 -28.34 23.79
N PRO A 49 -1.98 -26.99 23.69
CA PRO A 49 -2.11 -26.30 22.42
C PRO A 49 -1.11 -26.82 21.38
N GLU A 50 -1.45 -26.61 20.11
CA GLU A 50 -0.51 -26.86 19.01
C GLU A 50 0.79 -26.07 19.25
N ASN A 51 1.94 -26.70 18.96
CA ASN A 51 3.28 -26.11 19.11
C ASN A 51 3.72 -25.74 20.55
N TYR A 52 2.96 -26.04 21.60
CA TYR A 52 3.32 -25.73 23.00
C TYR A 52 4.77 -26.14 23.34
N PHE A 53 5.15 -27.39 23.07
CA PHE A 53 6.49 -27.88 23.40
C PHE A 53 7.60 -27.35 22.48
N ALA A 54 7.26 -27.00 21.23
CA ALA A 54 8.19 -26.39 20.30
C ALA A 54 8.56 -24.97 20.76
N GLU A 55 7.55 -24.17 21.11
CA GLU A 55 7.73 -22.79 21.59
C GLU A 55 8.29 -22.73 23.02
N LEU A 56 7.93 -23.68 23.89
CA LEU A 56 8.39 -23.70 25.27
C LEU A 56 9.92 -23.69 25.37
N THR A 57 10.58 -24.46 24.51
CA THR A 57 12.05 -24.55 24.50
C THR A 57 12.66 -23.20 24.11
N GLU A 58 12.12 -22.57 23.07
CA GLU A 58 12.56 -21.25 22.62
C GLU A 58 12.33 -20.20 23.70
N GLN A 59 11.14 -20.15 24.30
CA GLN A 59 10.78 -19.20 25.36
C GLN A 59 11.70 -19.33 26.59
N ILE A 60 12.00 -20.55 27.03
CA ILE A 60 12.92 -20.79 28.15
C ILE A 60 14.32 -20.28 27.78
N SER A 61 14.83 -20.63 26.60
CA SER A 61 16.17 -20.19 26.17
C SER A 61 16.27 -18.67 26.02
N ALA A 62 15.25 -18.02 25.49
CA ALA A 62 15.16 -16.57 25.37
C ALA A 62 15.15 -15.89 26.75
N GLY A 63 14.39 -16.45 27.70
CA GLY A 63 14.37 -15.97 29.08
C GLY A 63 15.75 -16.05 29.75
N ILE A 64 16.43 -17.19 29.62
CA ILE A 64 17.79 -17.39 30.15
C ILE A 64 18.80 -16.43 29.47
N ALA A 65 18.68 -16.24 28.15
CA ALA A 65 19.55 -15.30 27.43
C ALA A 65 19.36 -13.86 27.92
N LEU A 66 18.11 -13.44 28.15
CA LEU A 66 17.79 -12.12 28.68
C LEU A 66 18.37 -11.92 30.09
N GLU A 67 18.21 -12.90 30.97
CA GLU A 67 18.74 -12.86 32.34
C GLU A 67 20.28 -12.75 32.33
N ASN A 68 20.95 -13.52 31.46
CA ASN A 68 22.41 -13.43 31.29
C ASN A 68 22.86 -12.06 30.78
N LEU A 69 22.13 -11.48 29.82
CA LEU A 69 22.43 -10.14 29.31
C LEU A 69 22.28 -9.07 30.41
N GLN A 70 21.22 -9.16 31.21
CA GLN A 70 21.00 -8.26 32.35
C GLN A 70 22.11 -8.41 33.39
N ALA A 71 22.58 -9.63 33.67
CA ALA A 71 23.69 -9.86 34.60
C ALA A 71 25.02 -9.28 34.09
N LEU A 72 25.23 -9.21 32.77
CA LEU A 72 26.42 -8.61 32.16
C LEU A 72 26.35 -7.07 32.14
N THR A 73 25.16 -6.50 31.99
CA THR A 73 24.93 -5.05 32.07
C THR A 73 24.57 -4.68 33.51
N ALA A 74 25.57 -4.49 34.38
CA ALA A 74 25.42 -3.96 35.74
C ALA A 74 24.84 -2.51 35.80
N SER A 75 24.44 -1.95 34.66
CA SER A 75 23.74 -0.67 34.55
C SER A 75 22.25 -0.95 34.55
N GLU A 76 21.61 -0.70 35.70
CA GLU A 76 20.16 -0.66 35.83
C GLU A 76 19.56 0.42 34.92
N GLY A 77 19.26 0.04 33.68
CA GLY A 77 18.35 0.76 32.81
C GLY A 77 18.95 1.65 31.73
N TYR A 78 18.04 2.24 30.97
CA TYR A 78 18.29 3.23 29.93
C TYR A 78 18.66 4.55 30.61
N THR A 79 19.95 4.80 30.78
CA THR A 79 20.44 6.11 31.23
C THR A 79 20.56 7.07 30.05
N VAL A 80 20.21 8.34 30.27
CA VAL A 80 20.46 9.39 29.29
C VAL A 80 21.91 9.88 29.43
N PRO A 81 22.58 10.27 28.32
CA PRO A 81 23.91 10.87 28.41
C PRO A 81 23.91 12.10 29.33
N ALA A 82 25.04 12.29 30.03
CA ALA A 82 25.23 13.48 30.86
C ALA A 82 25.03 14.75 30.02
N GLY A 83 24.19 15.68 30.50
CA GLY A 83 23.90 16.93 29.79
C GLY A 83 22.76 16.88 28.78
N TYR A 84 22.08 15.74 28.61
CA TYR A 84 21.00 15.58 27.61
C TYR A 84 19.89 16.63 27.76
N PHE A 85 19.40 16.84 28.99
CA PHE A 85 18.27 17.74 29.24
C PHE A 85 18.66 19.21 29.10
N GLU A 86 19.89 19.57 29.47
CA GLU A 86 20.47 20.90 29.29
C GLU A 86 20.62 21.24 27.80
N GLN A 87 21.14 20.29 27.01
CA GLN A 87 21.25 20.43 25.56
C GLN A 87 19.86 20.50 24.90
N LEU A 88 18.92 19.68 25.34
CA LEU A 88 17.55 19.68 24.84
C LEU A 88 16.87 21.04 25.09
N GLN A 89 16.97 21.58 26.31
CA GLN A 89 16.43 22.88 26.67
C GLN A 89 17.03 24.00 25.80
N ASN A 90 18.36 24.01 25.64
CA ASN A 90 19.04 24.99 24.81
C ASN A 90 18.61 24.91 23.35
N ASN A 91 18.44 23.70 22.81
CA ASN A 91 17.95 23.48 21.44
C ASN A 91 16.51 23.96 21.24
N ILE A 92 15.62 23.72 22.21
CA ILE A 92 14.24 24.20 22.16
C ILE A 92 14.22 25.72 22.12
N ILE A 93 14.92 26.39 23.04
CA ILE A 93 15.00 27.86 23.10
C ILE A 93 15.59 28.43 21.81
N ALA A 94 16.67 27.83 21.29
CA ALA A 94 17.26 28.28 20.03
C ALA A 94 16.28 28.20 18.85
N LYS A 95 15.40 27.19 18.82
CA LYS A 95 14.43 26.99 17.74
C LYS A 95 13.15 27.80 17.91
N THR A 96 12.71 28.09 19.13
CA THR A 96 11.43 28.77 19.39
C THR A 96 11.56 30.27 19.57
N THR A 97 12.67 30.75 20.12
CA THR A 97 12.89 32.18 20.41
C THR A 97 13.66 32.92 19.34
N ALA A 98 14.41 32.22 18.50
CA ALA A 98 15.02 32.83 17.33
C ALA A 98 13.92 33.19 16.33
N LYS A 99 13.53 34.47 16.29
CA LYS A 99 12.72 35.03 15.19
C LYS A 99 13.45 34.77 13.88
N GLN A 100 13.08 33.68 13.22
CA GLN A 100 13.41 33.44 11.82
C GLN A 100 12.95 34.68 11.06
N LYS A 101 13.91 35.43 10.51
CA LYS A 101 13.65 36.61 9.70
C LYS A 101 13.04 36.12 8.40
N THR A 102 11.74 35.82 8.40
CA THR A 102 10.99 35.50 7.19
C THR A 102 10.98 36.76 6.34
N PRO A 103 11.71 36.84 5.21
CA PRO A 103 11.58 37.97 4.34
C PRO A 103 10.14 37.96 3.84
N VAL A 104 9.36 38.97 4.24
CA VAL A 104 8.04 39.20 3.66
C VAL A 104 8.31 39.69 2.23
N LEU A 105 8.37 38.76 1.28
CA LEU A 105 8.55 39.09 -0.12
C LEU A 105 7.27 39.80 -0.59
N LYS A 106 7.36 41.10 -0.86
CA LYS A 106 6.27 41.85 -1.48
C LYS A 106 6.19 41.44 -2.94
N ILE A 107 5.22 40.58 -3.27
CA ILE A 107 5.02 39.98 -4.59
C ILE A 107 4.47 40.93 -5.67
N TRP A 108 4.16 42.19 -5.33
CA TRP A 108 3.58 43.15 -6.28
C TRP A 108 4.27 44.51 -6.17
N HIS A 109 4.89 44.95 -7.27
CA HIS A 109 5.41 46.32 -7.41
C HIS A 109 4.46 47.12 -8.31
N SER A 110 3.93 48.22 -7.78
CA SER A 110 2.77 48.93 -8.34
C SER A 110 3.02 49.70 -9.64
N SER A 111 4.24 49.66 -10.20
CA SER A 111 4.55 50.40 -11.44
C SER A 111 4.18 49.66 -12.73
N LEU A 112 3.99 48.32 -12.71
CA LEU A 112 3.66 47.57 -13.93
C LEU A 112 2.20 47.71 -14.38
N MET A 113 1.28 48.04 -13.46
CA MET A 113 -0.14 48.18 -13.81
C MET A 113 -0.43 49.31 -14.79
N LYS A 114 0.44 50.33 -14.81
CA LYS A 114 0.29 51.48 -15.72
C LYS A 114 0.52 51.07 -17.18
N TYR A 115 1.47 50.16 -17.42
CA TYR A 115 1.78 49.66 -18.77
C TYR A 115 0.78 48.62 -19.25
N ALA A 116 0.30 47.75 -18.36
CA ALA A 116 -0.72 46.75 -18.70
C ALA A 116 -2.00 47.42 -19.25
N SER A 117 -2.46 48.49 -18.60
CA SER A 117 -3.63 49.24 -19.07
C SER A 117 -3.42 49.87 -20.46
N ALA A 118 -2.25 50.45 -20.74
CA ALA A 118 -1.96 51.06 -22.04
C ALA A 118 -1.90 50.02 -23.18
N ALA A 119 -1.31 48.85 -22.93
CA ALA A 119 -1.25 47.77 -23.92
C ALA A 119 -2.65 47.25 -24.29
N CYS A 120 -3.56 47.14 -23.32
CA CYS A 120 -4.94 46.74 -23.59
C CYS A 120 -5.67 47.72 -24.53
N PHE A 121 -5.47 49.03 -24.37
CA PHE A 121 -6.09 50.01 -25.28
C PHE A 121 -5.53 49.91 -26.70
N ILE A 122 -4.23 49.65 -26.86
CA ILE A 122 -3.62 49.45 -28.17
C ILE A 122 -4.22 48.20 -28.83
N ILE A 123 -4.28 47.08 -28.12
CA ILE A 123 -4.84 45.83 -28.65
C ILE A 123 -6.31 46.02 -29.03
N LEU A 124 -7.14 46.61 -28.16
CA LEU A 124 -8.56 46.85 -28.46
C LEU A 124 -8.75 47.75 -29.68
N SER A 125 -7.96 48.81 -29.81
CA SER A 125 -8.04 49.72 -30.96
C SER A 125 -7.58 49.05 -32.26
N THR A 126 -6.49 48.27 -32.23
CA THR A 126 -5.98 47.56 -33.40
C THR A 126 -6.91 46.44 -33.83
N THR A 127 -7.40 45.61 -32.90
CA THR A 127 -8.34 44.53 -33.20
C THR A 127 -9.68 45.08 -33.69
N GLY A 128 -10.18 46.18 -33.10
CA GLY A 128 -11.40 46.84 -33.55
C GLY A 128 -11.31 47.37 -34.98
N PHE A 129 -10.18 47.98 -35.36
CA PHE A 129 -9.95 48.44 -36.73
C PHE A 129 -9.88 47.28 -37.74
N TYR A 130 -9.19 46.20 -37.38
CA TYR A 130 -9.07 45.01 -38.23
C TYR A 130 -10.44 44.35 -38.50
N PHE A 131 -11.29 44.24 -37.48
CA PHE A 131 -12.63 43.67 -37.62
C PHE A 131 -13.58 44.59 -38.40
N TYR A 132 -13.46 45.92 -38.25
CA TYR A 132 -14.21 46.89 -39.04
C TYR A 132 -13.90 46.76 -40.55
N GLN A 133 -12.63 46.50 -40.90
CA GLN A 133 -12.24 46.27 -42.29
C GLN A 133 -12.81 44.97 -42.87
N GLN A 134 -13.05 43.94 -42.04
CA GLN A 134 -13.64 42.66 -42.49
C GLN A 134 -15.15 42.73 -42.75
N HIS A 135 -15.88 43.72 -42.21
CA HIS A 135 -17.34 43.82 -42.36
C HIS A 135 -17.82 44.58 -43.61
N THR A 136 -16.97 44.83 -44.61
CA THR A 136 -17.44 45.21 -45.96
C THR A 136 -17.77 43.95 -46.78
N PRO A 137 -19.04 43.58 -47.04
CA PRO A 137 -19.37 42.39 -47.84
C PRO A 137 -18.92 42.58 -49.30
N VAL A 138 -18.00 41.73 -49.75
CA VAL A 138 -17.41 41.74 -51.08
C VAL A 138 -18.28 40.98 -52.10
N LEU A 139 -18.75 41.66 -53.14
CA LEU A 139 -19.33 41.09 -54.37
C LEU A 139 -18.33 40.25 -55.20
N LYS A 140 -17.12 39.98 -54.68
CA LYS A 140 -15.98 39.46 -55.45
C LYS A 140 -15.80 37.93 -55.38
N THR A 141 -16.51 37.23 -54.48
CA THR A 141 -16.28 35.79 -54.29
C THR A 141 -17.06 34.92 -55.30
N ALA A 142 -18.24 35.35 -55.74
CA ALA A 142 -19.07 34.58 -56.69
C ALA A 142 -18.54 34.57 -58.14
N TYR A 143 -17.78 35.60 -58.55
CA TYR A 143 -17.20 35.66 -59.90
C TYR A 143 -15.98 34.76 -60.08
N ASN A 144 -15.21 34.54 -59.01
CA ASN A 144 -13.99 33.75 -59.09
C ASN A 144 -14.27 32.25 -59.17
N ASP A 145 -15.33 31.76 -58.53
CA ASP A 145 -15.68 30.34 -58.49
C ASP A 145 -16.12 29.81 -59.87
N LEU A 146 -16.90 30.62 -60.61
CA LEU A 146 -17.32 30.30 -61.97
C LEU A 146 -16.14 30.27 -62.96
N ALA A 147 -15.19 31.20 -62.80
CA ALA A 147 -14.01 31.27 -63.65
C ALA A 147 -13.05 30.09 -63.44
N THR A 148 -12.97 29.56 -62.22
CA THR A 148 -12.15 28.39 -61.89
C THR A 148 -12.74 27.08 -62.42
N GLU A 149 -14.06 26.87 -62.32
CA GLU A 149 -14.69 25.67 -62.89
C GLU A 149 -14.50 25.59 -64.41
N GLN A 150 -14.60 26.73 -65.10
CA GLN A 150 -14.46 26.78 -66.55
C GLN A 150 -13.03 26.47 -67.01
N MET A 151 -12.01 26.78 -66.19
CA MET A 151 -10.61 26.47 -66.51
C MET A 151 -10.25 24.99 -66.27
N LEU A 152 -10.92 24.34 -65.31
CA LEU A 152 -10.66 22.95 -64.96
C LEU A 152 -11.20 21.97 -65.99
N TYR A 153 -12.27 22.34 -66.73
CA TYR A 153 -12.87 21.52 -67.78
C TYR A 153 -12.04 21.47 -69.07
N ASP A 154 -11.14 22.43 -69.29
CA ASP A 154 -10.35 22.57 -70.52
C ASP A 154 -9.02 21.79 -70.47
N ILE A 155 -8.75 21.08 -69.36
CA ILE A 155 -7.55 20.25 -69.21
C ILE A 155 -7.83 18.87 -69.82
N ASP A 156 -7.05 18.51 -70.84
CA ASP A 156 -7.15 17.21 -71.53
C ASP A 156 -6.71 16.04 -70.61
N GLU A 157 -7.44 14.93 -70.67
CA GLU A 157 -7.22 13.74 -69.81
C GLU A 157 -5.81 13.15 -69.98
N ASP A 158 -5.25 13.22 -71.19
CA ASP A 158 -3.91 12.69 -71.48
C ASP A 158 -2.82 13.45 -70.70
N VAL A 159 -3.01 14.75 -70.43
CA VAL A 159 -2.08 15.58 -69.65
C VAL A 159 -2.09 15.19 -68.17
N ILE A 160 -3.27 14.84 -67.65
CA ILE A 160 -3.43 14.36 -66.27
C ILE A 160 -2.72 13.02 -66.10
N ILE A 161 -2.86 12.12 -67.08
CA ILE A 161 -2.22 10.80 -67.06
C ILE A 161 -0.69 10.92 -67.12
N ASP A 162 -0.16 11.82 -67.95
CA ASP A 162 1.28 12.06 -68.06
C ASP A 162 1.86 12.58 -66.73
N HIS A 163 1.18 13.54 -66.10
CA HIS A 163 1.60 14.12 -64.83
C HIS A 163 1.61 13.12 -63.66
N ILE A 164 0.68 12.16 -63.65
CA ILE A 164 0.64 11.10 -62.63
C ILE A 164 1.73 10.05 -62.86
N LYS A 165 2.06 9.73 -64.12
CA LYS A 165 3.13 8.77 -64.44
C LYS A 165 4.51 9.30 -64.06
N ASP A 166 4.77 10.57 -64.30
CA ASP A 166 6.06 11.20 -63.97
C ASP A 166 6.29 11.36 -62.46
N ASN A 167 5.22 11.47 -61.67
CA ASN A 167 5.30 11.63 -60.22
C ASN A 167 4.96 10.32 -59.50
N ASN A 168 5.86 9.34 -59.59
CA ASN A 168 5.79 8.08 -58.83
C ASN A 168 5.80 8.36 -57.31
N LEU A 169 4.61 8.31 -56.70
CA LEU A 169 4.30 8.69 -55.32
C LEU A 169 5.10 7.89 -54.27
N GLN A 170 6.22 8.42 -53.77
CA GLN A 170 6.83 7.91 -52.55
C GLN A 170 6.02 8.34 -51.31
N GLN A 171 5.27 7.37 -50.78
CA GLN A 171 4.52 7.44 -49.54
C GLN A 171 5.49 7.37 -48.33
N ALA A 172 5.54 8.41 -47.51
CA ALA A 172 6.33 8.42 -46.27
C ALA A 172 5.72 7.47 -45.22
N LYS A 173 6.36 6.31 -45.04
CA LYS A 173 6.06 5.29 -44.02
C LYS A 173 6.53 5.77 -42.64
N ALA A 174 5.61 5.95 -41.69
CA ALA A 174 5.91 6.32 -40.29
C ALA A 174 6.72 5.21 -39.56
N PRO A 175 7.60 5.56 -38.60
CA PRO A 175 8.56 4.65 -37.98
C PRO A 175 7.90 3.58 -37.09
N ALA A 176 8.48 2.37 -37.10
CA ALA A 176 7.94 1.14 -36.49
C ALA A 176 7.66 1.20 -34.97
N THR A 177 8.18 2.21 -34.27
CA THR A 177 7.96 2.42 -32.84
C THR A 177 6.54 2.89 -32.52
N ASP A 178 5.93 3.64 -33.43
CA ASP A 178 4.60 4.23 -33.20
C ASP A 178 3.49 3.18 -33.33
N VAL A 179 3.64 2.28 -34.33
CA VAL A 179 2.71 1.16 -34.56
C VAL A 179 2.70 0.17 -33.38
N ALA A 180 3.85 -0.06 -32.75
CA ALA A 180 3.93 -0.96 -31.59
C ALA A 180 3.23 -0.36 -30.36
N LEU A 181 3.40 0.96 -30.15
CA LEU A 181 2.76 1.67 -29.05
C LEU A 181 1.24 1.76 -29.26
N GLU A 182 0.79 2.06 -30.48
CA GLU A 182 -0.62 2.13 -30.84
C GLU A 182 -1.32 0.78 -30.61
N ASN A 183 -0.72 -0.32 -31.04
CA ASN A 183 -1.27 -1.67 -30.81
C ASN A 183 -1.31 -2.05 -29.32
N TYR A 184 -0.32 -1.62 -28.52
CA TYR A 184 -0.32 -1.87 -27.08
C TYR A 184 -1.46 -1.13 -26.39
N ILE A 185 -1.68 0.13 -26.76
CA ILE A 185 -2.77 0.95 -26.22
C ILE A 185 -4.12 0.33 -26.60
N LEU A 186 -4.33 -0.04 -27.86
CA LEU A 186 -5.59 -0.62 -28.35
C LEU A 186 -5.91 -2.00 -27.77
N SER A 187 -4.90 -2.77 -27.39
CA SER A 187 -5.10 -4.12 -26.83
C SER A 187 -5.34 -4.14 -25.33
N ASN A 188 -4.82 -3.15 -24.59
CA ASN A 188 -4.89 -3.15 -23.12
C ASN A 188 -5.85 -2.11 -22.55
N TYR A 189 -6.28 -1.11 -23.33
CA TYR A 189 -7.18 -0.05 -22.87
C TYR A 189 -8.38 0.11 -23.80
N SER A 190 -9.59 0.16 -23.22
CA SER A 190 -10.79 0.50 -23.99
C SER A 190 -10.89 2.02 -24.16
N GLN A 191 -11.57 2.50 -25.22
CA GLN A 191 -11.79 3.94 -25.42
C GLN A 191 -12.46 4.61 -24.21
N SER A 192 -13.31 3.89 -23.49
CA SER A 192 -13.95 4.37 -22.26
C SER A 192 -12.99 4.54 -21.10
N ASP A 193 -11.95 3.71 -20.98
CA ASP A 193 -10.97 3.81 -19.88
C ASP A 193 -10.06 5.03 -20.08
N ILE A 194 -9.68 5.32 -21.32
CA ILE A 194 -8.83 6.48 -21.65
C ILE A 194 -9.57 7.81 -21.42
N ALA A 195 -10.89 7.83 -21.65
CA ALA A 195 -11.71 9.03 -21.49
C ALA A 195 -12.18 9.28 -20.04
N SER A 196 -12.04 8.29 -19.14
CA SER A 196 -12.53 8.40 -17.75
C SER A 196 -11.49 8.92 -16.76
N ASP A 197 -10.22 9.04 -17.16
CA ASP A 197 -9.11 9.51 -16.32
C ASP A 197 -8.56 10.87 -16.77
N LEU A 198 -9.40 11.67 -17.45
CA LEU A 198 -9.13 13.06 -17.86
C LEU A 198 -10.16 14.05 -17.29
#